data_AF-A0A7Y5R9I3-F1
#
_entry.id   AF-A0A7Y5R9I3-F1
#
_cell.length_a   1.000
_cell.length_b   1.000
_cell.length_c   1.000
_cell.angle_alpha   90.00
_cell.angle_beta   90.00
_cell.angle_gamma   90.00
#
_symmetry.space_group_name_H-M   'P 1'
#
loop_
_entity.id
_entity.type
_entity.pdbx_description
1 polymer ?
#
loop_
_entity_poly.entity_id
_entity_poly.type
_entity_poly.pdbx_seq_one_letter_code
_entity_poly.pdbx_strand_id
1 'polypeptide(L)'
;MVIAVLFVFTYNALAQSPVNKAWHTSFGEPLASFDWTASAVDDSGYVYTTGNTRLSNGKIAAYTTKHDSLGNLVWDQEFEATGIDASYCVAIQLDGSGNVYVAGAAYSASDLHFDFLVVKYENDGDQVWYATRNGTGNGDDYASALIVDGAQNVYVTGPSKGVGTQMDFMTLKLYANGTAHWAKRYDYAQLDEAPVAISFLNTTTIEVSGG
;
A
#
# COMPACT_ATOMS: atom_id res chain seq x y z
N MET A 1 41.03 -50.74 34.20
CA MET A 1 40.21 -50.82 32.98
C MET A 1 39.23 -49.66 33.04
N VAL A 2 39.49 -48.57 32.32
CA VAL A 2 38.65 -47.36 32.36
C VAL A 2 37.46 -47.58 31.44
N ILE A 3 36.25 -47.56 31.98
CA ILE A 3 35.01 -47.62 31.20
C ILE A 3 34.73 -46.21 30.68
N ALA A 4 34.80 -46.03 29.36
CA ALA A 4 34.30 -44.82 28.72
C ALA A 4 32.77 -44.93 28.60
N VAL A 5 32.05 -43.98 29.19
CA VAL A 5 30.60 -43.83 29.01
C VAL A 5 30.37 -42.89 27.82
N LEU A 6 29.79 -43.42 26.75
CA LEU A 6 29.35 -42.65 25.60
C LEU A 6 27.97 -42.05 25.92
N PHE A 7 27.88 -40.74 26.03
CA PHE A 7 26.59 -40.03 26.01
C PHE A 7 26.24 -39.71 24.55
N VAL A 8 25.26 -40.43 24.00
CA VAL A 8 24.64 -40.05 22.73
C VAL A 8 23.52 -39.06 23.06
N PHE A 9 23.74 -37.78 22.80
CA PHE A 9 22.65 -36.80 22.76
C PHE A 9 21.93 -36.96 21.42
N THR A 10 20.73 -37.54 21.43
CA THR A 10 19.83 -37.44 20.27
C THR A 10 19.30 -36.02 20.22
N TYR A 11 19.72 -35.25 19.23
CA TYR A 11 19.08 -33.97 18.90
C TYR A 11 17.61 -34.25 18.56
N ASN A 12 16.68 -33.78 19.39
CA ASN A 12 15.27 -33.68 19.00
C ASN A 12 15.17 -32.59 17.94
N ALA A 13 15.14 -32.97 16.67
CA ALA A 13 14.74 -32.10 15.59
C ALA A 13 13.22 -31.88 15.66
N LEU A 14 12.78 -31.06 16.61
CA LEU A 14 11.44 -30.48 16.62
C LEU A 14 11.57 -28.97 16.66
N ALA A 15 12.14 -28.39 15.62
CA ALA A 15 12.16 -26.95 15.40
C ALA A 15 11.62 -26.64 14.00
N GLN A 16 10.44 -27.18 13.70
CA GLN A 16 9.57 -26.57 12.71
C GLN A 16 8.15 -26.78 13.23
N SER A 17 7.64 -25.78 13.95
CA SER A 17 6.18 -25.69 14.06
C SER A 17 5.68 -25.54 12.63
N PRO A 18 4.86 -26.48 12.09
CA PRO A 18 4.22 -26.23 10.82
C PRO A 18 3.51 -24.89 10.93
N VAL A 19 3.65 -24.04 9.91
CA VAL A 19 2.82 -22.84 9.77
C VAL A 19 1.39 -23.35 9.65
N ASN A 20 0.68 -23.44 10.76
CA ASN A 20 -0.72 -23.83 10.77
C ASN A 20 -1.50 -22.67 10.16
N LYS A 21 -1.94 -22.86 8.92
CA LYS A 21 -2.86 -21.95 8.23
C LYS A 21 -4.11 -21.78 9.09
N ALA A 22 -4.26 -20.63 9.76
CA ALA A 22 -5.40 -20.35 10.61
C ALA A 22 -6.70 -20.25 9.80
N TRP A 23 -6.65 -19.56 8.66
CA TRP A 23 -7.75 -19.43 7.71
C TRP A 23 -7.22 -19.01 6.33
N HIS A 24 -8.09 -19.04 5.32
CA HIS A 24 -7.88 -18.40 4.01
C HIS A 24 -9.22 -18.09 3.40
N THR A 25 -9.35 -16.86 2.95
CA THR A 25 -10.52 -16.37 2.28
C THR A 25 -10.07 -15.47 1.13
N SER A 26 -10.79 -15.52 0.02
CA SER A 26 -10.55 -14.69 -1.17
C SER A 26 -11.76 -13.79 -1.37
N PHE A 27 -11.53 -12.52 -1.69
CA PHE A 27 -12.57 -11.50 -1.82
C PHE A 27 -12.33 -10.65 -3.08
N GLY A 28 -13.40 -10.04 -3.58
CA GLY A 28 -13.41 -9.35 -4.87
C GLY A 28 -13.45 -10.32 -6.06
N GLU A 29 -13.36 -9.76 -7.27
CA GLU A 29 -13.19 -10.51 -8.52
C GLU A 29 -11.74 -10.33 -9.00
N PRO A 30 -10.80 -11.22 -8.59
CA PRO A 30 -9.38 -11.08 -8.91
C PRO A 30 -9.18 -11.05 -10.42
N LEU A 31 -8.41 -10.07 -10.89
CA LEU A 31 -8.11 -9.94 -12.31
C LEU A 31 -6.96 -10.87 -12.65
N ALA A 32 -7.07 -11.63 -13.74
CA ALA A 32 -6.01 -12.54 -14.20
C ALA A 32 -4.66 -11.86 -14.53
N SER A 33 -4.58 -10.51 -14.51
CA SER A 33 -3.42 -9.75 -15.00
C SER A 33 -2.77 -8.79 -13.99
N PHE A 34 -3.45 -8.37 -12.91
CA PHE A 34 -2.89 -7.44 -11.92
C PHE A 34 -3.49 -7.69 -10.53
N ASP A 35 -2.79 -8.46 -9.71
CA ASP A 35 -3.09 -8.65 -8.29
C ASP A 35 -1.99 -7.96 -7.47
N TRP A 36 -2.05 -6.64 -7.40
CA TRP A 36 -1.32 -5.95 -6.35
C TRP A 36 -2.17 -5.97 -5.10
N THR A 37 -1.58 -6.41 -4.00
CA THR A 37 -2.24 -6.37 -2.71
C THR A 37 -1.25 -6.01 -1.61
N ALA A 38 -1.76 -5.30 -0.62
CA ALA A 38 -1.05 -5.07 0.62
C ALA A 38 -1.99 -5.37 1.80
N SER A 39 -1.39 -5.68 2.94
CA SER A 39 -2.12 -5.90 4.18
C SER A 39 -1.47 -5.20 5.36
N ALA A 40 -2.29 -4.88 6.34
CA ALA A 40 -1.88 -4.36 7.64
C ALA A 40 -2.66 -5.07 8.74
N VAL A 41 -2.12 -5.08 9.96
CA VAL A 41 -2.76 -5.67 11.13
C VAL A 41 -2.71 -4.66 12.26
N ASP A 42 -3.83 -4.47 12.96
CA ASP A 42 -3.87 -3.61 14.15
C ASP A 42 -3.47 -4.37 15.44
N ASP A 43 -3.32 -3.65 16.55
CA ASP A 43 -2.95 -4.24 17.84
C ASP A 43 -4.02 -5.20 18.42
N SER A 44 -5.25 -5.14 17.89
CA SER A 44 -6.35 -6.04 18.27
C SER A 44 -6.42 -7.30 17.40
N GLY A 45 -5.55 -7.40 16.38
CA GLY A 45 -5.48 -8.52 15.46
C GLY A 45 -6.48 -8.46 14.30
N TYR A 46 -7.12 -7.31 14.05
CA TYR A 46 -7.89 -7.13 12.82
C TYR A 46 -6.94 -7.03 11.63
N VAL A 47 -7.27 -7.72 10.54
CA VAL A 47 -6.48 -7.74 9.31
C VAL A 47 -7.16 -6.89 8.26
N TYR A 48 -6.42 -5.93 7.73
CA TYR A 48 -6.85 -5.05 6.66
C TYR A 48 -6.14 -5.45 5.38
N THR A 49 -6.84 -5.49 4.25
CA THR A 49 -6.21 -5.71 2.94
C THR A 49 -6.67 -4.65 1.96
N THR A 50 -5.81 -4.31 1.01
CA THR A 50 -6.19 -3.50 -0.15
C THR A 50 -5.70 -4.16 -1.42
N GLY A 51 -6.34 -3.83 -2.53
CA GLY A 51 -6.04 -4.31 -3.88
C GLY A 51 -7.03 -3.71 -4.87
N ASN A 52 -7.48 -4.52 -5.82
CA ASN A 52 -8.45 -4.10 -6.83
C ASN A 52 -9.51 -5.16 -7.10
N THR A 53 -10.68 -4.71 -7.54
CA THR A 53 -11.79 -5.58 -7.97
C THR A 53 -12.38 -5.08 -9.28
N ARG A 54 -13.00 -5.98 -10.05
CA ARG A 54 -13.79 -5.60 -11.22
C ARG A 54 -15.24 -5.35 -10.82
N LEU A 55 -15.71 -4.14 -11.11
CA LEU A 55 -17.09 -3.75 -10.89
C LEU A 55 -18.02 -4.31 -11.97
N SER A 56 -19.32 -4.34 -11.66
CA SER A 56 -20.38 -4.74 -12.58
C SER A 56 -20.45 -3.89 -13.86
N ASN A 57 -20.00 -2.63 -13.80
CA ASN A 57 -19.89 -1.72 -14.95
C ASN A 57 -18.64 -1.98 -15.81
N GLY A 58 -17.81 -2.97 -15.45
CA GLY A 58 -16.58 -3.36 -16.14
C GLY A 58 -15.34 -2.56 -15.76
N LYS A 59 -15.48 -1.48 -14.98
CA LYS A 59 -14.36 -0.70 -14.43
C LYS A 59 -13.62 -1.46 -13.34
N ILE A 60 -12.43 -0.98 -13.03
CA ILE A 60 -11.60 -1.52 -11.95
C ILE A 60 -11.65 -0.53 -10.79
N ALA A 61 -12.03 -1.00 -9.61
CA ALA A 61 -12.07 -0.21 -8.39
C ALA A 61 -10.97 -0.66 -7.45
N ALA A 62 -10.49 0.27 -6.62
CA ALA A 62 -9.68 -0.11 -5.46
C ALA A 62 -10.61 -0.83 -4.48
N TYR A 63 -10.15 -1.94 -3.90
CA TYR A 63 -10.95 -2.73 -2.98
C TYR A 63 -10.21 -2.88 -1.67
N THR A 64 -10.80 -2.40 -0.57
CA THR A 64 -10.20 -2.44 0.76
C THR A 64 -11.13 -3.17 1.72
N THR A 65 -10.60 -4.06 2.53
CA THR A 65 -11.39 -4.88 3.46
C THR A 65 -10.80 -4.86 4.85
N LYS A 66 -11.63 -5.09 5.86
CA LYS A 66 -11.25 -5.35 7.24
C LYS A 66 -11.84 -6.68 7.69
N HIS A 67 -11.01 -7.48 8.35
CA HIS A 67 -11.36 -8.77 8.92
C HIS A 67 -11.05 -8.80 10.40
N ASP A 68 -11.86 -9.52 11.18
CA ASP A 68 -11.52 -9.82 12.57
C ASP A 68 -10.35 -10.82 12.67
N SER A 69 -9.87 -11.05 13.89
CA SER A 69 -8.76 -11.97 14.16
C SER A 69 -9.04 -13.43 13.80
N LEU A 70 -10.31 -13.78 13.54
CA LEU A 70 -10.76 -15.10 13.10
C LEU A 70 -10.92 -15.19 11.57
N GLY A 71 -10.74 -14.07 10.86
CA GLY A 71 -10.88 -13.98 9.40
C GLY A 71 -12.30 -13.69 8.92
N ASN A 72 -13.23 -13.30 9.81
CA ASN A 72 -14.56 -12.88 9.38
C ASN A 72 -14.52 -11.46 8.84
N LEU A 73 -15.23 -11.22 7.72
CA LEU A 73 -15.35 -9.88 7.15
C LEU A 73 -16.13 -8.96 8.10
N VAL A 74 -15.54 -7.80 8.39
CA VAL A 74 -16.14 -6.74 9.22
C VAL A 74 -16.76 -5.69 8.32
N TRP A 75 -15.98 -5.18 7.36
CA TRP A 75 -16.43 -4.27 6.31
C TRP A 75 -15.55 -4.42 5.06
N ASP A 76 -16.10 -4.02 3.93
CA ASP A 76 -15.36 -3.80 2.69
C ASP A 76 -15.75 -2.46 2.04
N GLN A 77 -14.90 -1.98 1.14
CA GLN A 77 -15.09 -0.76 0.39
C GLN A 77 -14.59 -0.93 -1.04
N GLU A 78 -15.46 -0.66 -2.00
CA GLU A 78 -15.14 -0.45 -3.41
C GLU A 78 -15.00 1.05 -3.67
N PHE A 79 -13.85 1.47 -4.19
CA PHE A 79 -13.55 2.88 -4.43
C PHE A 79 -13.25 3.17 -5.90
N GLU A 80 -13.93 4.19 -6.42
CA GLU A 80 -13.68 4.78 -7.73
C GLU A 80 -13.42 6.29 -7.58
N ALA A 81 -12.25 6.75 -8.06
CA ALA A 81 -12.02 8.17 -8.22
C ALA A 81 -12.98 8.77 -9.28
N THR A 82 -13.48 9.98 -9.02
CA THR A 82 -14.46 10.61 -9.92
C THR A 82 -13.83 10.93 -11.27
N GLY A 83 -14.49 10.51 -12.36
CA GLY A 83 -14.02 10.78 -13.72
C GLY A 83 -12.87 9.87 -14.19
N ILE A 84 -12.55 8.82 -13.44
CA ILE A 84 -11.46 7.88 -13.71
C ILE A 84 -12.04 6.52 -14.18
N ASP A 85 -11.28 5.78 -14.97
CA ASP A 85 -11.67 4.49 -15.57
C ASP A 85 -11.22 3.28 -14.74
N ALA A 86 -10.09 3.41 -14.05
CA ALA A 86 -9.62 2.39 -13.12
C ALA A 86 -8.90 2.98 -11.91
N SER A 87 -9.14 2.43 -10.72
CA SER A 87 -8.45 2.76 -9.48
C SER A 87 -7.75 1.51 -8.94
N TYR A 88 -6.47 1.63 -8.58
CA TYR A 88 -5.63 0.56 -8.05
C TYR A 88 -5.02 1.02 -6.73
N CYS A 89 -4.90 0.10 -5.77
CA CYS A 89 -4.21 0.32 -4.51
C CYS A 89 -3.20 -0.81 -4.26
N VAL A 90 -2.00 -0.43 -3.82
CA VAL A 90 -0.85 -1.33 -3.66
C VAL A 90 -0.16 -1.17 -2.31
N ALA A 91 -0.55 -0.18 -1.52
CA ALA A 91 -0.02 0.09 -0.20
C ALA A 91 -1.15 0.43 0.78
N ILE A 92 -0.99 0.03 2.04
CA ILE A 92 -1.94 0.28 3.13
C ILE A 92 -1.19 0.63 4.41
N GLN A 93 -1.69 1.60 5.17
CA GLN A 93 -1.20 1.98 6.49
C GLN A 93 -2.38 2.26 7.42
N LEU A 94 -2.20 1.98 8.70
CA LEU A 94 -3.13 2.32 9.77
C LEU A 94 -2.56 3.45 10.63
N ASP A 95 -3.43 4.33 11.14
CA ASP A 95 -3.08 5.20 12.26
C ASP A 95 -3.50 4.60 13.61
N GLY A 96 -3.10 5.25 14.72
CA GLY A 96 -3.39 4.77 16.06
C GLY A 96 -4.87 4.77 16.46
N SER A 97 -5.76 5.34 15.64
CA SER A 97 -7.22 5.28 15.83
C SER A 97 -7.88 4.18 14.99
N GLY A 98 -7.09 3.46 14.18
CA GLY A 98 -7.59 2.44 13.26
C GLY A 98 -8.08 3.00 11.93
N ASN A 99 -7.83 4.28 11.61
CA ASN A 99 -8.15 4.80 10.29
C ASN A 99 -7.20 4.19 9.26
N VAL A 100 -7.72 3.99 8.06
CA VAL A 100 -7.05 3.26 6.99
C VAL A 100 -6.66 4.24 5.88
N TYR A 101 -5.40 4.16 5.45
CA TYR A 101 -4.87 4.95 4.36
C TYR A 101 -4.34 3.99 3.31
N VAL A 102 -4.83 4.10 2.08
CA VAL A 102 -4.38 3.29 0.96
C VAL A 102 -3.82 4.16 -0.16
N ALA A 103 -2.85 3.66 -0.89
CA ALA A 103 -2.29 4.36 -2.04
C ALA A 103 -2.03 3.43 -3.22
N GLY A 104 -2.08 4.00 -4.41
CA GLY A 104 -1.75 3.36 -5.68
C GLY A 104 -1.90 4.34 -6.83
N ALA A 105 -2.73 4.01 -7.80
CA ALA A 105 -2.87 4.80 -9.01
C ALA A 105 -4.30 4.87 -9.55
N ALA A 106 -4.63 5.99 -10.17
CA ALA A 106 -5.89 6.26 -10.85
C ALA A 106 -5.62 6.42 -12.36
N TYR A 107 -6.23 5.59 -13.20
CA TYR A 107 -6.07 5.60 -14.64
C TYR A 107 -7.20 6.36 -15.34
N SER A 108 -6.84 7.36 -16.14
CA SER A 108 -7.78 8.09 -16.99
C SER A 108 -7.64 7.66 -18.44
N ALA A 109 -8.73 7.19 -19.07
CA ALA A 109 -8.74 6.90 -20.50
C ALA A 109 -8.75 8.17 -21.37
N SER A 110 -9.04 9.35 -20.82
CA SER A 110 -8.94 10.61 -21.57
C SER A 110 -7.49 11.01 -21.82
N ASP A 111 -6.64 10.78 -20.81
CA ASP A 111 -5.26 11.25 -20.82
C ASP A 111 -4.26 10.10 -21.06
N LEU A 112 -4.76 8.85 -21.04
CA LEU A 112 -4.02 7.62 -21.29
C LEU A 112 -2.83 7.40 -20.35
N HIS A 113 -2.92 7.93 -19.14
CA HIS A 113 -1.90 7.78 -18.11
C HIS A 113 -2.51 7.55 -16.72
N PHE A 114 -1.65 7.15 -15.80
CA PHE A 114 -1.95 6.98 -14.38
C PHE A 114 -1.53 8.20 -13.57
N ASP A 115 -2.34 8.60 -12.59
CA ASP A 115 -1.99 9.56 -11.56
C ASP A 115 -1.87 8.86 -10.20
N PHE A 116 -1.09 9.42 -9.27
CA PHE A 116 -1.09 8.93 -7.88
C PHE A 116 -2.52 8.94 -7.33
N LEU A 117 -2.87 7.93 -6.55
CA LEU A 117 -4.11 7.87 -5.80
C LEU A 117 -3.80 7.63 -4.32
N VAL A 118 -4.46 8.37 -3.43
CA VAL A 118 -4.47 8.14 -1.99
C VAL A 118 -5.91 8.21 -1.51
N VAL A 119 -6.35 7.26 -0.69
CA VAL A 119 -7.70 7.24 -0.10
C VAL A 119 -7.59 7.05 1.41
N LYS A 120 -8.41 7.78 2.16
CA LYS A 120 -8.56 7.60 3.61
C LYS A 120 -9.96 7.08 3.93
N TYR A 121 -10.01 6.08 4.81
CA TYR A 121 -11.22 5.59 5.46
C TYR A 121 -11.12 5.75 6.98
N GLU A 122 -12.25 5.99 7.65
CA GLU A 122 -12.38 5.82 9.09
C GLU A 122 -12.35 4.32 9.45
N ASN A 123 -12.22 4.00 10.74
CA ASN A 123 -12.09 2.62 11.22
C ASN A 123 -13.33 1.72 10.96
N ASP A 124 -14.50 2.33 10.73
CA ASP A 124 -15.74 1.66 10.33
C ASP A 124 -15.87 1.46 8.82
N GLY A 125 -14.90 1.95 8.04
CA GLY A 125 -14.86 1.83 6.59
C GLY A 125 -15.40 3.05 5.85
N ASP A 126 -15.91 4.08 6.53
CA ASP A 126 -16.43 5.27 5.85
C ASP A 126 -15.31 6.05 5.15
N GLN A 127 -15.47 6.33 3.86
CA GLN A 127 -14.51 7.12 3.10
C GLN A 127 -14.53 8.58 3.55
N VAL A 128 -13.37 9.09 3.96
CA VAL A 128 -13.20 10.48 4.41
C VAL A 128 -12.86 11.39 3.25
N TRP A 129 -11.83 11.02 2.49
CA TRP A 129 -11.32 11.77 1.36
C TRP A 129 -10.48 10.87 0.46
N TYR A 130 -10.29 11.34 -0.77
CA TYR A 130 -9.23 10.85 -1.65
C TYR A 130 -8.49 12.03 -2.28
N ALA A 131 -7.27 11.78 -2.71
CA ALA A 131 -6.45 12.73 -3.43
C ALA A 131 -5.83 12.05 -4.64
N THR A 132 -5.88 12.72 -5.79
CA THR A 132 -5.10 12.34 -6.96
C THR A 132 -3.99 13.35 -7.23
N ARG A 133 -2.88 12.89 -7.82
CA ARG A 133 -1.76 13.78 -8.15
C ARG A 133 -1.09 13.36 -9.45
N ASN A 134 -1.24 14.21 -10.46
CA ASN A 134 -0.44 14.19 -11.68
C ASN A 134 0.93 14.86 -11.44
N GLY A 135 1.97 14.21 -11.93
CA GLY A 135 3.35 14.66 -11.97
C GLY A 135 3.55 15.80 -12.97
N THR A 136 4.80 16.25 -13.08
CA THR A 136 5.10 17.38 -14.00
C THR A 136 5.13 16.96 -15.46
N GLY A 137 5.34 15.68 -15.76
CA GLY A 137 5.43 15.16 -17.13
C GLY A 137 4.10 14.89 -17.82
N ASN A 138 2.96 15.00 -17.12
CA ASN A 138 1.64 14.58 -17.61
C ASN A 138 1.69 13.15 -18.20
N GLY A 139 2.28 12.23 -17.45
CA GLY A 139 2.44 10.84 -17.83
C GLY A 139 2.21 9.96 -16.61
N ASP A 140 2.69 8.73 -16.65
CA ASP A 140 2.38 7.78 -15.59
C ASP A 140 3.02 8.16 -14.25
N ASP A 141 2.19 8.13 -13.21
CA ASP A 141 2.57 8.31 -11.82
C ASP A 141 1.93 7.20 -10.97
N TYR A 142 2.75 6.42 -10.27
CA TYR A 142 2.29 5.30 -9.45
C TYR A 142 2.74 5.48 -8.01
N ALA A 143 1.82 5.53 -7.04
CA ALA A 143 2.23 5.41 -5.65
C ALA A 143 2.63 3.96 -5.35
N SER A 144 3.79 3.76 -4.71
CA SER A 144 4.31 2.44 -4.35
C SER A 144 4.31 2.18 -2.85
N ALA A 145 4.45 3.24 -2.04
CA ALA A 145 4.48 3.13 -0.58
C ALA A 145 3.94 4.40 0.08
N LEU A 146 3.40 4.24 1.31
CA LEU A 146 2.93 5.35 2.12
C LEU A 146 3.24 5.15 3.61
N ILE A 147 3.38 6.25 4.34
CA ILE A 147 3.44 6.30 5.81
C ILE A 147 2.60 7.46 6.34
N VAL A 148 2.18 7.37 7.60
CA VAL A 148 1.32 8.37 8.25
C VAL A 148 1.98 8.81 9.56
N ASP A 149 2.07 10.12 9.80
CA ASP A 149 2.60 10.66 11.06
C ASP A 149 1.52 10.76 12.15
N GLY A 150 1.95 11.06 13.39
CA GLY A 150 1.04 11.21 14.53
C GLY A 150 0.05 12.40 14.41
N ALA A 151 0.26 13.30 13.45
CA ALA A 151 -0.68 14.37 13.11
C ALA A 151 -1.57 14.01 11.92
N GLN A 152 -1.59 12.73 11.52
CA GLN A 152 -2.34 12.17 10.39
C GLN A 152 -1.95 12.77 9.03
N ASN A 153 -0.76 13.37 8.91
CA ASN A 153 -0.25 13.72 7.59
C ASN A 153 0.25 12.46 6.90
N VAL A 154 -0.03 12.37 5.60
CA VAL A 154 0.33 11.21 4.78
C VAL A 154 1.54 11.57 3.94
N TYR A 155 2.52 10.67 3.88
CA TYR A 155 3.68 10.77 3.00
C TYR A 155 3.61 9.61 2.04
N VAL A 156 3.68 9.90 0.75
CA VAL A 156 3.52 8.91 -0.32
C VAL A 156 4.70 9.05 -1.27
N THR A 157 5.25 7.94 -1.72
CA THR A 157 6.33 7.93 -2.72
C THR A 157 6.01 6.98 -3.86
N GLY A 158 6.64 7.20 -5.00
CA GLY A 158 6.38 6.40 -6.19
C GLY A 158 7.10 6.89 -7.45
N PRO A 159 7.21 6.05 -8.49
CA PRO A 159 7.64 6.47 -9.82
C PRO A 159 6.72 7.55 -10.39
N SER A 160 7.27 8.55 -11.07
CA SER A 160 6.54 9.67 -11.66
C SER A 160 7.21 10.17 -12.94
N LYS A 161 6.45 10.28 -14.04
CA LYS A 161 6.99 10.74 -15.32
C LYS A 161 7.33 12.23 -15.29
N GLY A 162 8.54 12.59 -15.73
CA GLY A 162 9.01 13.98 -15.76
C GLY A 162 9.06 14.63 -17.13
N VAL A 163 9.19 15.97 -17.13
CA VAL A 163 9.33 16.74 -18.37
C VAL A 163 10.74 16.59 -18.89
N GLY A 164 10.89 15.85 -19.99
CA GLY A 164 12.19 15.65 -20.63
C GLY A 164 13.13 14.72 -19.84
N THR A 165 12.62 14.03 -18.82
CA THR A 165 13.33 13.02 -18.04
C THR A 165 12.64 11.67 -18.17
N GLN A 166 13.28 10.64 -17.60
CA GLN A 166 12.76 9.29 -17.52
C GLN A 166 11.69 9.17 -16.42
N MET A 167 11.39 7.96 -15.95
CA MET A 167 10.60 7.82 -14.72
C MET A 167 11.48 8.27 -13.56
N ASP A 168 11.17 9.42 -12.97
CA ASP A 168 11.86 9.82 -11.75
C ASP A 168 11.08 9.31 -10.55
N PHE A 169 11.51 9.61 -9.32
CA PHE A 169 10.64 9.40 -8.17
C PHE A 169 10.08 10.69 -7.60
N MET A 170 8.79 10.65 -7.24
CA MET A 170 8.08 11.74 -6.57
C MET A 170 7.72 11.29 -5.14
N THR A 171 7.94 12.20 -4.18
CA THR A 171 7.40 12.09 -2.83
C THR A 171 6.44 13.24 -2.57
N LEU A 172 5.29 12.93 -2.00
CA LEU A 172 4.19 13.84 -1.67
C LEU A 172 3.98 13.82 -0.16
N LYS A 173 3.72 14.99 0.43
CA LYS A 173 3.07 15.12 1.73
C LYS A 173 1.67 15.68 1.56
N LEU A 174 0.69 15.02 2.16
CA LEU A 174 -0.68 15.49 2.33
C LEU A 174 -0.92 15.86 3.78
N TYR A 175 -1.71 16.91 4.00
CA TYR A 175 -2.31 17.17 5.31
C TYR A 175 -3.37 16.11 5.65
N ALA A 176 -3.76 16.04 6.93
CA ALA A 176 -4.78 15.11 7.41
C ALA A 176 -6.15 15.21 6.70
N ASN A 177 -6.43 16.33 6.03
CA ASN A 177 -7.63 16.54 5.22
C ASN A 177 -7.46 16.15 3.73
N GLY A 178 -6.35 15.52 3.35
CA GLY A 178 -6.05 15.11 1.98
C GLY A 178 -5.53 16.21 1.07
N THR A 179 -5.40 17.45 1.55
CA THR A 179 -4.84 18.54 0.72
C THR A 179 -3.32 18.47 0.64
N ALA A 180 -2.76 18.82 -0.53
CA ALA A 180 -1.33 18.79 -0.75
C ALA A 180 -0.60 19.82 0.13
N HIS A 181 0.40 19.35 0.89
CA HIS A 181 1.33 20.21 1.61
C HIS A 181 2.56 20.52 0.77
N TRP A 182 3.23 19.49 0.24
CA TRP A 182 4.35 19.65 -0.67
C TRP A 182 4.50 18.40 -1.55
N ALA A 183 5.12 18.57 -2.71
CA ALA A 183 5.59 17.47 -3.55
C ALA A 183 7.05 17.75 -3.94
N LYS A 184 7.88 16.72 -3.95
CA LYS A 184 9.28 16.78 -4.35
C LYS A 184 9.57 15.67 -5.33
N ARG A 185 10.34 15.98 -6.36
CA ARG A 185 10.84 15.03 -7.36
C ARG A 185 12.34 14.90 -7.23
N TYR A 186 12.84 13.73 -7.56
CA TYR A 186 14.25 13.40 -7.52
C TYR A 186 14.57 12.53 -8.73
N ASP A 187 15.42 13.07 -9.61
CA ASP A 187 15.96 12.43 -10.81
C ASP A 187 17.42 12.08 -10.52
N TYR A 188 17.81 10.81 -10.69
CA TYR A 188 19.19 10.41 -10.57
C TYR A 188 19.77 9.97 -11.92
N ALA A 189 20.50 10.89 -12.54
CA ALA A 189 21.29 10.63 -13.74
C ALA A 189 20.46 10.17 -14.95
N GLN A 190 19.21 10.64 -15.08
CA GLN A 190 18.32 10.34 -16.22
C GLN A 190 17.99 8.85 -16.37
N LEU A 191 17.99 8.10 -15.27
CA LEU A 191 17.57 6.70 -15.25
C LEU A 191 16.09 6.60 -14.88
N ASP A 192 15.51 5.42 -15.07
CA ASP A 192 14.20 5.13 -14.46
C ASP A 192 14.43 4.77 -12.99
N GLU A 193 13.73 5.44 -12.07
CA GLU A 193 13.78 5.21 -10.63
C GLU A 193 12.48 4.59 -10.11
N ALA A 194 12.63 3.51 -9.34
CA ALA A 194 11.51 2.83 -8.68
C ALA A 194 11.66 2.83 -7.15
N PRO A 195 11.16 3.87 -6.45
CA PRO A 195 11.11 3.84 -4.99
C PRO A 195 10.17 2.71 -4.55
N VAL A 196 10.57 1.91 -3.59
CA VAL A 196 9.79 0.76 -3.11
C VAL A 196 9.34 0.91 -1.67
N ALA A 197 10.00 1.76 -0.89
CA ALA A 197 9.68 1.95 0.51
C ALA A 197 9.92 3.39 0.96
N ILE A 198 9.14 3.80 1.95
CA ILE A 198 9.26 5.07 2.66
C ILE A 198 9.13 4.79 4.16
N SER A 199 9.95 5.44 4.98
CA SER A 199 9.92 5.30 6.44
C SER A 199 10.25 6.62 7.13
N PHE A 200 9.92 6.73 8.42
CA PHE A 200 10.43 7.81 9.26
C PHE A 200 11.80 7.41 9.81
N LEU A 201 12.82 8.22 9.54
CA LEU A 201 14.09 8.16 10.27
C LEU A 201 13.94 8.76 11.66
N ASN A 202 13.16 9.84 11.76
CA ASN A 202 12.80 10.52 13.00
C ASN A 202 11.51 11.34 12.78
N THR A 203 11.08 12.10 13.80
CA THR A 203 9.83 12.88 13.77
C THR A 203 9.78 13.98 12.70
N THR A 204 10.90 14.30 12.06
CA THR A 204 11.00 15.37 11.05
C THR A 204 11.56 14.90 9.71
N THR A 205 12.10 13.69 9.66
CA THR A 205 12.85 13.19 8.50
C THR A 205 12.26 11.87 8.04
N ILE A 206 11.99 11.80 6.74
CA ILE A 206 11.63 10.56 6.06
C ILE A 206 12.82 10.08 5.24
N GLU A 207 12.89 8.77 5.05
CA GLU A 207 13.81 8.10 4.13
C GLU A 207 12.99 7.40 3.05
N VAL A 208 13.49 7.45 1.82
CA VAL A 208 12.93 6.74 0.67
C VAL A 208 14.02 5.83 0.13
N SER A 209 13.67 4.57 -0.13
CA SER A 209 14.60 3.59 -0.69
C SER A 209 13.98 2.89 -1.90
N GLY A 210 14.83 2.52 -2.86
CA GLY A 210 14.48 1.89 -4.13
C GLY A 210 15.56 2.21 -5.15
N GLY A 211 15.49 1.58 -6.32
CA GLY A 211 16.49 1.69 -7.38
C GLY A 211 15.84 1.80 -8.73
#